data_AF-A0A9Q3GZL8-F1
#
_entry.id   AF-A0A9Q3GZL8-F1
#
_cell.length_a   1.000
_cell.length_b   1.000
_cell.length_c   1.000
_cell.angle_alpha   90.00
_cell.angle_beta   90.00
_cell.angle_gamma   90.00
#
_symmetry.space_group_name_H-M   'P 1'
#
loop_
_entity.id
_entity.type
_entity.pdbx_description
1 polymer ?
#
loop_
_entity_poly.entity_id
_entity_poly.type
_entity_poly.pdbx_seq_one_letter_code
_entity_poly.pdbx_strand_id
1 'polypeptide(L)'
;MGMPPSVHDFPPNPTHNEEEFHIYWVNIHAKHIATHLERFEYGLRDHPISEQKILVKQEIASISQILQPPEFQPSHDILNNKIKVSIVEKHACEKEFQLVGLKRITFQWGSSLDNSTWNAAIANIISKNIFNWRQTQPSLNIKNPNQLNLLIECWVNGRGEDIKKLSRLGQAVEEVRFQKERKSKNTRGRQNARACSFFRHK
;
A
#
# COMPACT_ATOMS: atom_id res chain seq x y z
N MET A 1 -5.11 14.62 -3.46
CA MET A 1 -6.41 14.11 -3.93
C MET A 1 -7.47 14.85 -3.14
N GLY A 2 -8.14 15.81 -3.77
CA GLY A 2 -9.26 16.51 -3.11
C GLY A 2 -10.52 15.66 -3.23
N MET A 3 -11.39 15.70 -2.23
CA MET A 3 -12.74 15.18 -2.40
C MET A 3 -13.43 16.05 -3.46
N PRO A 4 -14.00 15.49 -4.54
CA PRO A 4 -14.71 16.26 -5.53
C PRO A 4 -15.83 17.10 -4.87
N PRO A 5 -16.11 18.31 -5.39
CA PRO A 5 -17.11 19.21 -4.81
C PRO A 5 -18.54 18.66 -4.94
N SER A 6 -18.79 17.77 -5.91
CA SER A 6 -20.05 17.07 -6.10
C SER A 6 -19.86 15.56 -6.12
N VAL A 7 -20.88 14.82 -5.64
CA VAL A 7 -20.94 13.36 -5.73
C VAL A 7 -20.92 12.89 -7.19
N HIS A 8 -21.43 13.70 -8.12
CA HIS A 8 -21.45 13.41 -9.56
C HIS A 8 -20.08 13.50 -10.24
N ASP A 9 -19.11 14.14 -9.58
CA ASP A 9 -17.74 14.29 -10.09
C ASP A 9 -16.85 13.10 -9.70
N PHE A 10 -17.36 12.18 -8.87
CA PHE A 10 -16.65 10.94 -8.60
C PHE A 10 -16.69 10.01 -9.81
N PRO A 11 -15.61 9.25 -10.06
CA PRO A 11 -15.65 8.17 -11.04
C PRO A 11 -16.84 7.25 -10.77
N PRO A 12 -17.53 6.72 -11.79
CA PRO A 12 -18.62 5.80 -11.54
C PRO A 12 -18.09 4.52 -10.89
N ASN A 13 -18.94 3.86 -10.10
CA ASN A 13 -18.70 2.53 -9.54
C ASN A 13 -18.18 1.56 -10.61
N PRO A 14 -17.42 0.51 -10.23
CA PRO A 14 -17.16 -0.60 -11.13
C PRO A 14 -18.49 -1.19 -11.61
N THR A 15 -18.52 -1.59 -12.88
CA THR A 15 -19.65 -2.32 -13.45
C THR A 15 -19.64 -3.76 -12.94
N HIS A 16 -20.79 -4.42 -12.94
CA HIS A 16 -20.90 -5.82 -12.53
C HIS A 16 -19.92 -6.74 -13.31
N ASN A 17 -19.79 -6.53 -14.62
CA ASN A 17 -18.84 -7.28 -15.46
C ASN A 17 -17.38 -7.03 -15.08
N GLU A 18 -17.03 -5.81 -14.63
CA GLU A 18 -15.69 -5.50 -14.13
C GLU A 18 -15.40 -6.26 -12.83
N GLU A 19 -16.37 -6.26 -11.90
CA GLU A 19 -16.25 -6.97 -10.61
C GLU A 19 -16.11 -8.48 -10.80
N GLU A 20 -16.99 -9.09 -11.60
CA GLU A 20 -16.93 -10.53 -11.91
C GLU A 20 -15.61 -10.89 -12.58
N PHE A 21 -15.15 -10.06 -13.52
CA PHE A 21 -13.86 -10.26 -14.18
C PHE A 21 -12.70 -10.20 -13.19
N HIS A 22 -12.70 -9.24 -12.26
CA HIS A 22 -11.66 -9.14 -11.24
C HIS A 22 -11.63 -10.38 -10.34
N ILE A 23 -12.80 -10.85 -9.87
CA ILE A 23 -12.90 -12.06 -9.04
C ILE A 23 -12.40 -13.28 -9.81
N TYR A 24 -12.85 -13.44 -11.06
CA TYR A 24 -12.40 -14.50 -11.95
C TYR A 24 -10.88 -14.45 -12.18
N TRP A 25 -10.34 -13.27 -12.47
CA TRP A 25 -8.91 -13.06 -12.68
C TRP A 25 -8.10 -13.45 -11.45
N VAL A 26 -8.48 -12.96 -10.26
CA VAL A 26 -7.80 -13.28 -9.01
C VAL A 26 -7.79 -14.80 -8.78
N ASN A 27 -8.90 -15.48 -9.02
CA ASN A 27 -9.00 -16.93 -8.87
C ASN A 27 -8.13 -17.71 -9.87
N ILE A 28 -8.17 -17.35 -11.16
CA ILE A 28 -7.33 -17.99 -12.18
C ILE A 28 -5.86 -17.71 -11.94
N HIS A 29 -5.51 -16.47 -11.63
CA HIS A 29 -4.14 -16.05 -11.38
C HIS A 29 -3.59 -16.79 -10.15
N ALA A 30 -4.36 -16.88 -9.06
CA ALA A 30 -3.99 -17.65 -7.88
C ALA A 30 -3.85 -19.14 -8.19
N LYS A 31 -4.77 -19.74 -8.95
CA LYS A 31 -4.72 -21.15 -9.34
C LYS A 31 -3.50 -21.46 -10.22
N HIS A 32 -3.23 -20.65 -11.25
CA HIS A 32 -2.07 -20.83 -12.10
C HIS A 32 -0.77 -20.67 -11.33
N ILE A 33 -0.66 -19.64 -10.47
CA ILE A 33 0.51 -19.49 -9.60
C ILE A 33 0.68 -20.69 -8.69
N ALA A 34 -0.38 -21.14 -8.00
CA ALA A 34 -0.30 -22.27 -7.08
C ALA A 34 0.10 -23.57 -7.78
N THR A 35 -0.53 -23.90 -8.92
CA THR A 35 -0.18 -25.08 -9.71
C THR A 35 1.25 -25.02 -10.25
N HIS A 36 1.72 -23.83 -10.65
CA HIS A 36 3.11 -23.67 -11.10
C HIS A 36 4.11 -23.78 -9.95
N LEU A 37 3.82 -23.15 -8.80
CA LEU A 37 4.68 -23.22 -7.62
C LEU A 37 4.80 -24.66 -7.09
N GLU A 38 3.70 -25.43 -7.05
CA GLU A 38 3.77 -26.85 -6.66
C GLU A 38 4.69 -27.68 -7.57
N ARG A 39 4.61 -27.46 -8.89
CA ARG A 39 5.50 -28.12 -9.86
C ARG A 39 6.96 -27.68 -9.69
N PHE A 40 7.17 -26.40 -9.41
CA PHE A 40 8.49 -25.81 -9.27
C PHE A 40 9.19 -26.22 -7.97
N GLU A 41 8.46 -26.28 -6.85
CA GLU A 41 8.98 -26.74 -5.55
C GLU A 41 9.46 -28.19 -5.60
N TYR A 42 8.86 -29.04 -6.44
CA TYR A 42 9.35 -30.41 -6.64
C TYR A 42 10.75 -30.43 -7.28
N GLY A 43 11.00 -29.56 -8.27
CA GLY A 43 12.30 -29.46 -8.96
C GLY A 43 13.37 -28.69 -8.18
N LEU A 44 12.99 -27.83 -7.24
CA LEU A 44 13.94 -27.05 -6.42
C LEU A 44 14.66 -27.87 -5.35
N ARG A 45 14.16 -29.07 -5.00
CA ARG A 45 14.73 -29.91 -3.94
C ARG A 45 16.17 -30.33 -4.20
N ASP A 46 16.55 -30.42 -5.47
CA ASP A 46 17.88 -30.83 -5.90
C ASP A 46 18.85 -29.63 -6.05
N HIS A 47 18.37 -28.39 -5.89
CA HIS A 47 19.18 -27.18 -5.99
C HIS A 47 19.65 -26.65 -4.63
N PRO A 48 20.87 -26.09 -4.54
CA PRO A 48 21.34 -25.40 -3.34
C PRO A 48 20.42 -24.23 -2.94
N ILE A 49 20.21 -24.03 -1.64
CA ILE A 49 19.34 -22.97 -1.07
C ILE A 49 19.71 -21.57 -1.59
N SER A 50 21.00 -21.32 -1.85
CA SER A 50 21.50 -20.06 -2.42
C SER A 50 20.99 -19.79 -3.83
N GLU A 51 20.77 -20.83 -4.64
CA GLU A 51 20.28 -20.75 -6.01
C GLU A 51 18.75 -20.75 -6.08
N GLN A 52 18.08 -21.43 -5.15
CA GLN A 52 16.62 -21.50 -5.10
C GLN A 52 15.97 -20.11 -5.13
N LYS A 53 16.52 -19.12 -4.41
CA LYS A 53 15.98 -17.74 -4.43
C LYS A 53 16.06 -17.07 -5.80
N ILE A 54 17.10 -17.35 -6.57
CA ILE A 54 17.28 -16.79 -7.92
C ILE A 54 16.32 -17.46 -8.88
N LEU A 55 16.25 -18.80 -8.81
CA LEU A 55 15.35 -19.62 -9.61
C LEU A 55 13.88 -19.25 -9.36
N VAL A 56 13.46 -19.09 -8.10
CA VAL A 56 12.10 -18.62 -7.75
C VAL A 56 11.82 -17.24 -8.36
N LYS A 57 12.78 -16.31 -8.32
CA LYS A 57 12.60 -14.99 -8.94
C LYS A 57 12.46 -15.07 -10.47
N GLN A 58 13.28 -15.89 -11.13
CA GLN A 58 13.20 -16.11 -12.57
C GLN A 58 11.88 -16.79 -12.97
N GLU A 59 11.40 -17.71 -12.15
CA GLU A 59 10.15 -18.42 -12.38
C GLU A 59 8.92 -17.49 -12.23
N ILE A 60 8.90 -16.65 -11.18
CA ILE A 60 7.86 -15.62 -11.02
C ILE A 60 7.84 -14.66 -12.21
N ALA A 61 9.02 -14.29 -12.73
CA ALA A 61 9.12 -13.46 -13.93
C ALA A 61 8.56 -14.17 -15.17
N SER A 62 8.78 -15.48 -15.31
CA SER A 62 8.26 -16.30 -16.42
C SER A 62 6.75 -16.46 -16.36
N ILE A 63 6.17 -16.72 -15.18
CA ILE A 63 4.71 -16.77 -14.97
C ILE A 63 4.06 -15.44 -15.36
N SER A 64 4.72 -14.33 -15.02
CA SER A 64 4.25 -12.98 -15.35
C SER A 64 4.28 -12.67 -16.85
N GLN A 65 5.04 -13.43 -17.66
CA GLN A 65 5.00 -13.31 -19.12
C GLN A 65 3.87 -14.14 -19.75
N ILE A 66 3.52 -15.27 -19.14
CA ILE A 66 2.44 -16.16 -19.61
C ILE A 66 1.07 -15.53 -19.34
N LEU A 67 0.92 -14.91 -18.16
CA LEU A 67 -0.30 -14.23 -17.76
C LEU A 67 -0.28 -12.81 -18.32
N GLN A 68 -0.70 -12.65 -19.58
CA GLN A 68 -0.84 -11.32 -20.16
C GLN A 68 -1.82 -10.49 -19.35
N PRO A 69 -1.39 -9.34 -18.81
CA PRO A 69 -2.26 -8.51 -18.00
C PRO A 69 -3.45 -8.00 -18.84
N PRO A 70 -4.66 -7.92 -18.28
CA PRO A 70 -5.87 -7.51 -19.00
C PRO A 70 -5.77 -6.08 -19.51
N GLU A 71 -6.59 -5.73 -20.50
CA GLU A 71 -6.69 -4.35 -20.97
C GLU A 71 -7.03 -3.40 -19.80
N PHE A 72 -6.32 -2.27 -19.75
CA PHE A 72 -6.42 -1.27 -18.69
C PHE A 72 -6.77 0.09 -19.28
N GLN A 73 -7.76 0.75 -18.70
CA GLN A 73 -8.09 2.13 -19.00
C GLN A 73 -7.26 3.04 -18.09
N PRO A 74 -6.24 3.74 -18.63
CA PRO A 74 -5.39 4.61 -17.84
C PRO A 74 -6.18 5.79 -17.27
N SER A 75 -5.72 6.28 -16.11
CA SER A 75 -6.28 7.49 -15.52
C SER A 75 -5.72 8.72 -16.24
N HIS A 76 -6.44 9.85 -16.18
CA HIS A 76 -5.93 11.11 -16.74
C HIS A 76 -4.67 11.58 -16.01
N ASP A 77 -3.74 12.21 -16.72
CA ASP A 77 -2.57 12.85 -16.12
C ASP A 77 -2.98 14.15 -15.43
N ILE A 78 -3.02 14.13 -14.09
CA ILE A 78 -3.32 15.31 -13.29
C ILE A 78 -2.01 15.87 -12.73
N LEU A 79 -1.60 17.03 -13.23
CA LEU A 79 -0.45 17.76 -12.71
C LEU A 79 -0.81 18.42 -11.37
N ASN A 80 -0.09 18.07 -10.31
CA ASN A 80 -0.24 18.70 -9.00
C ASN A 80 1.01 19.51 -8.66
N ASN A 81 0.87 20.84 -8.64
CA ASN A 81 1.98 21.76 -8.34
C ASN A 81 2.56 21.58 -6.92
N LYS A 82 1.80 20.97 -5.99
CA LYS A 82 2.23 20.74 -4.60
C LYS A 82 2.88 19.38 -4.38
N ILE A 83 2.56 18.39 -5.23
CA ILE A 83 3.03 17.01 -5.09
C ILE A 83 3.52 16.55 -6.45
N LYS A 84 4.84 16.49 -6.61
CA LYS A 84 5.49 16.01 -7.83
C LYS A 84 5.64 14.49 -7.77
N VAL A 85 4.63 13.78 -8.24
CA VAL A 85 4.75 12.36 -8.61
C VAL A 85 5.18 12.32 -10.07
N SER A 86 6.22 11.58 -10.40
CA SER A 86 6.66 11.41 -11.78
C SER A 86 5.67 10.54 -12.55
N ILE A 87 5.61 10.74 -13.86
CA ILE A 87 4.78 9.91 -14.75
C ILE A 87 5.21 8.43 -14.71
N VAL A 88 6.49 8.17 -14.43
CA VAL A 88 7.04 6.81 -14.30
C VAL A 88 6.45 6.12 -13.07
N GLU A 89 6.36 6.80 -11.94
CA GLU A 89 5.72 6.23 -10.74
C GLU A 89 4.23 6.00 -10.94
N LYS A 90 3.55 6.89 -11.68
CA LYS A 90 2.14 6.71 -12.06
C LYS A 90 1.97 5.44 -12.90
N HIS A 91 2.73 5.30 -13.99
CA HIS A 91 2.62 4.13 -14.88
C HIS A 91 2.98 2.82 -14.17
N ALA A 92 3.97 2.85 -13.26
CA ALA A 92 4.30 1.69 -12.44
C ALA A 92 3.11 1.27 -11.54
N CYS A 93 2.43 2.25 -10.93
CA CYS A 93 1.24 2.02 -10.14
C CYS A 93 0.08 1.45 -10.99
N GLU A 94 -0.19 2.05 -12.15
CA GLU A 94 -1.19 1.57 -13.13
C GLU A 94 -0.94 0.13 -13.58
N LYS A 95 0.32 -0.23 -13.82
CA LYS A 95 0.71 -1.60 -14.11
C LYS A 95 0.40 -2.57 -12.96
N GLU A 96 0.57 -2.15 -11.71
CA GLU A 96 0.18 -3.00 -10.56
C GLU A 96 -1.34 -3.24 -10.50
N PHE A 97 -2.16 -2.22 -10.79
CA PHE A 97 -3.62 -2.39 -10.90
C PHE A 97 -3.99 -3.39 -12.00
N GLN A 98 -3.34 -3.26 -13.16
CA GLN A 98 -3.55 -4.15 -14.28
C GLN A 98 -3.20 -5.60 -13.93
N LEU A 99 -2.05 -5.84 -13.28
CA LEU A 99 -1.61 -7.19 -12.89
C LEU A 99 -2.59 -7.89 -11.93
N VAL A 100 -3.30 -7.16 -11.08
CA VAL A 100 -4.32 -7.73 -10.18
C VAL A 100 -5.70 -7.84 -10.83
N GLY A 101 -5.82 -7.59 -12.13
CA GLY A 101 -7.06 -7.79 -12.88
C GLY A 101 -8.03 -6.61 -12.83
N LEU A 102 -7.60 -5.45 -12.34
CA LEU A 102 -8.44 -4.26 -12.31
C LEU A 102 -8.35 -3.55 -13.66
N LYS A 103 -9.50 -3.27 -14.28
CA LYS A 103 -9.54 -2.63 -15.61
C LYS A 103 -9.38 -1.11 -15.56
N ARG A 104 -9.65 -0.47 -14.42
CA ARG A 104 -9.49 0.97 -14.21
C ARG A 104 -9.41 1.29 -12.72
N ILE A 105 -8.93 2.49 -12.40
CA ILE A 105 -8.86 2.99 -11.02
C ILE A 105 -10.20 3.65 -10.65
N THR A 106 -11.05 2.92 -9.94
CA THR A 106 -12.31 3.43 -9.35
C THR A 106 -12.63 2.66 -8.07
N PHE A 107 -13.43 3.21 -7.17
CA PHE A 107 -13.90 2.47 -5.99
C PHE A 107 -15.35 2.04 -6.16
N GLN A 108 -15.71 0.97 -5.46
CA GLN A 108 -17.09 0.65 -5.13
C GLN A 108 -17.52 1.58 -3.98
N TRP A 109 -18.02 2.76 -4.35
CA TRP A 109 -18.41 3.81 -3.43
C TRP A 109 -19.49 3.33 -2.45
N GLY A 110 -19.37 3.73 -1.19
CA GLY A 110 -20.27 3.32 -0.12
C GLY A 110 -20.06 1.88 0.39
N SER A 111 -19.08 1.14 -0.14
CA SER A 111 -18.66 -0.16 0.40
C SER A 111 -17.32 -0.02 1.13
N SER A 112 -17.22 -0.57 2.33
CA SER A 112 -15.97 -0.55 3.10
C SER A 112 -14.87 -1.38 2.42
N LEU A 113 -13.62 -1.16 2.81
CA LEU A 113 -12.49 -1.97 2.34
C LEU A 113 -12.67 -3.45 2.73
N ASP A 114 -13.24 -3.74 3.89
CA ASP A 114 -13.42 -5.13 4.37
C ASP A 114 -14.52 -5.91 3.61
N ASN A 115 -15.49 -5.19 3.04
CA ASN A 115 -16.65 -5.79 2.37
C ASN A 115 -16.53 -5.85 0.84
N SER A 116 -15.49 -5.22 0.27
CA SER A 116 -15.27 -5.17 -1.18
C SER A 116 -13.85 -5.60 -1.50
N THR A 117 -13.71 -6.76 -2.13
CA THR A 117 -12.41 -7.28 -2.61
C THR A 117 -11.75 -6.31 -3.60
N TRP A 118 -12.57 -5.65 -4.42
CA TRP A 118 -12.17 -4.58 -5.32
C TRP A 118 -11.54 -3.40 -4.57
N ASN A 119 -12.24 -2.86 -3.57
CA ASN A 119 -11.73 -1.73 -2.79
C ASN A 119 -10.49 -2.11 -1.98
N ALA A 120 -10.46 -3.31 -1.38
CA ALA A 120 -9.30 -3.83 -0.66
C ALA A 120 -8.06 -3.92 -1.57
N ALA A 121 -8.22 -4.45 -2.79
CA ALA A 121 -7.14 -4.56 -3.77
C ALA A 121 -6.59 -3.18 -4.12
N ILE A 122 -7.48 -2.22 -4.41
CA ILE A 122 -7.07 -0.85 -4.74
C ILE A 122 -6.36 -0.17 -3.57
N ALA A 123 -6.90 -0.28 -2.36
CA ALA A 123 -6.31 0.32 -1.18
C ALA A 123 -4.90 -0.22 -0.90
N ASN A 124 -4.70 -1.53 -1.05
CA ASN A 124 -3.39 -2.15 -0.86
C ASN A 124 -2.37 -1.65 -1.89
N ILE A 125 -2.74 -1.54 -3.17
CA ILE A 125 -1.86 -1.03 -4.22
C ILE A 125 -1.50 0.43 -3.96
N ILE A 126 -2.50 1.28 -3.70
CA ILE A 126 -2.28 2.71 -3.42
C ILE A 126 -1.38 2.87 -2.19
N SER A 127 -1.69 2.20 -1.08
CA SER A 127 -0.95 2.32 0.17
C SER A 127 0.50 1.87 0.01
N LYS A 128 0.75 0.77 -0.70
CA LYS A 128 2.10 0.29 -1.02
C LYS A 128 2.86 1.29 -1.89
N ASN A 129 2.27 1.76 -2.98
CA ASN A 129 2.94 2.66 -3.92
C ASN A 129 3.24 4.02 -3.29
N ILE A 130 2.29 4.61 -2.56
CA ILE A 130 2.52 5.85 -1.80
C ILE A 130 3.59 5.63 -0.73
N PHE A 131 3.57 4.51 -0.02
CA PHE A 131 4.57 4.23 1.00
C PHE A 131 5.98 4.04 0.42
N ASN A 132 6.12 3.48 -0.78
CA ASN A 132 7.41 3.37 -1.45
C ASN A 132 7.87 4.72 -1.99
N TRP A 133 6.98 5.44 -2.67
CA TRP A 133 7.27 6.79 -3.17
C TRP A 133 7.61 7.77 -2.04
N ARG A 134 7.00 7.66 -0.86
CA ARG A 134 7.39 8.53 0.28
C ARG A 134 8.86 8.35 0.69
N GLN A 135 9.46 7.19 0.47
CA GLN A 135 10.85 6.96 0.87
C GLN A 135 11.81 7.85 0.08
N THR A 136 11.39 8.30 -1.10
CA THR A 136 12.13 9.28 -1.92
C THR A 136 11.81 10.73 -1.52
N GLN A 137 10.88 10.95 -0.57
CA GLN A 137 10.36 12.25 -0.15
C GLN A 137 10.50 12.44 1.38
N PRO A 138 11.61 13.03 1.86
CA PRO A 138 11.90 13.16 3.30
C PRO A 138 10.88 13.98 4.11
N SER A 139 10.06 14.79 3.45
CA SER A 139 9.08 15.68 4.07
C SER A 139 7.73 15.02 4.41
N LEU A 140 7.47 13.80 3.93
CA LEU A 140 6.20 13.09 4.14
C LEU A 140 6.23 12.18 5.37
N ASN A 141 5.58 12.60 6.44
CA ASN A 141 5.48 11.84 7.70
C ASN A 141 4.32 10.82 7.67
N ILE A 142 4.41 9.81 6.81
CA ILE A 142 3.48 8.65 6.80
C ILE A 142 4.24 7.45 7.35
N LYS A 143 4.00 7.02 8.59
CA LYS A 143 4.88 6.03 9.23
C LYS A 143 4.49 4.58 8.96
N ASN A 144 3.22 4.31 8.66
CA ASN A 144 2.70 2.97 8.45
C ASN A 144 1.71 2.94 7.26
N PRO A 145 1.79 1.96 6.34
CA PRO A 145 0.80 1.78 5.28
C PRO A 145 -0.65 1.65 5.80
N ASN A 146 -0.88 1.13 7.00
CA ASN A 146 -2.21 1.02 7.60
C ASN A 146 -2.86 2.40 7.86
N GLN A 147 -2.06 3.45 8.07
CA GLN A 147 -2.59 4.83 8.17
C GLN A 147 -3.20 5.29 6.84
N LEU A 148 -2.65 4.83 5.71
CA LEU A 148 -3.18 5.13 4.38
C LEU A 148 -4.49 4.40 4.13
N ASN A 149 -4.61 3.13 4.54
CA ASN A 149 -5.87 2.39 4.42
C ASN A 149 -7.03 3.08 5.16
N LEU A 150 -6.79 3.62 6.36
CA LEU A 150 -7.81 4.41 7.09
C LEU A 150 -8.23 5.68 6.35
N LEU A 151 -7.28 6.38 5.71
CA LEU A 151 -7.59 7.57 4.91
C LEU A 151 -8.38 7.21 3.65
N ILE A 152 -8.02 6.09 3.01
CA ILE A 152 -8.73 5.56 1.84
C ILE A 152 -10.15 5.13 2.24
N GLU A 153 -10.33 4.41 3.35
CA GLU A 153 -11.64 4.02 3.89
C GLU A 153 -12.55 5.24 4.14
N CYS A 154 -12.02 6.32 4.73
CA CYS A 154 -12.78 7.56 4.89
C CYS A 154 -13.14 8.20 3.55
N TRP A 155 -12.26 8.12 2.55
CA TRP A 155 -12.52 8.66 1.23
C TRP A 155 -13.60 7.87 0.47
N VAL A 156 -13.52 6.54 0.49
CA VAL A 156 -14.48 5.63 -0.17
C VAL A 156 -15.90 5.79 0.40
N ASN A 157 -16.00 6.05 1.71
CA ASN A 157 -17.28 6.26 2.39
C ASN A 157 -17.80 7.71 2.29
N GLY A 158 -17.18 8.58 1.50
CA GLY A 158 -17.59 9.99 1.38
C GLY A 158 -17.38 10.82 2.66
N ARG A 159 -16.60 10.31 3.63
CA ARG A 159 -16.28 10.98 4.91
C ARG A 159 -15.03 11.85 4.77
N GLY A 160 -14.96 12.66 3.71
CA GLY A 160 -13.78 13.50 3.45
C GLY A 160 -13.52 14.57 4.52
N GLU A 161 -14.55 14.96 5.28
CA GLU A 161 -14.38 15.84 6.44
C GLU A 161 -13.58 15.16 7.57
N ASP A 162 -13.71 13.84 7.72
CA ASP A 162 -12.99 13.07 8.73
C ASP A 162 -11.53 12.79 8.33
N ILE A 163 -11.17 12.92 7.04
CA ILE A 163 -9.78 12.86 6.56
C ILE A 163 -8.93 13.95 7.21
N LYS A 164 -9.47 15.17 7.38
CA LYS A 164 -8.77 16.26 8.09
C LYS A 164 -8.58 15.94 9.58
N LYS A 165 -9.54 15.24 10.20
CA LYS A 165 -9.46 14.83 11.61
C LYS A 165 -8.46 13.69 11.80
N LEU A 166 -8.47 12.67 10.95
CA LEU A 166 -7.53 11.54 11.00
C LEU A 166 -6.09 11.97 10.68
N SER A 167 -5.89 12.89 9.75
CA SER A 167 -4.58 13.49 9.48
C SER A 167 -4.01 14.19 10.72
N ARG A 168 -4.86 14.90 11.48
CA ARG A 168 -4.50 15.54 12.76
C ARG A 168 -4.35 14.53 13.91
N LEU A 169 -5.19 13.50 13.99
CA LEU A 169 -5.12 12.46 15.01
C LEU A 169 -3.84 11.63 14.88
N GLY A 170 -3.43 11.30 13.65
CA GLY A 170 -2.15 10.67 13.36
C GLY A 170 -0.98 11.51 13.89
N GLN A 171 -0.99 12.82 13.66
CA GLN A 171 0.01 13.74 14.21
C GLN A 171 -0.03 13.84 15.76
N ALA A 172 -1.22 13.85 16.37
CA ALA A 172 -1.39 13.95 17.82
C ALA A 172 -0.97 12.67 18.58
N VAL A 173 -1.30 11.48 18.04
CA VAL A 173 -0.84 10.19 18.59
C VAL A 173 0.68 10.07 18.51
N GLU A 174 1.27 10.61 17.44
CA GLU A 174 2.72 10.69 17.24
C GLU A 174 3.38 11.64 18.25
N GLU A 175 2.81 12.83 18.48
CA GLU A 175 3.29 13.79 19.47
C GLU A 175 3.28 13.17 20.89
N VAL A 176 2.20 12.46 21.23
CA VAL A 176 2.09 11.74 22.53
C VAL A 176 3.12 10.62 22.64
N ARG A 177 3.39 9.86 21.56
CA ARG A 177 4.46 8.82 21.56
C ARG A 177 5.85 9.44 21.63
N PHE A 178 6.13 10.49 20.86
CA PHE A 178 7.42 11.16 20.85
C PHE A 178 7.72 11.83 22.19
N GLN A 179 6.70 12.39 22.85
CA GLN A 179 6.83 12.90 24.22
C GLN A 179 7.04 11.78 25.25
N LYS A 180 6.37 10.62 25.11
CA LYS A 180 6.63 9.46 25.97
C LYS A 180 8.06 8.92 25.79
N GLU A 181 8.57 8.86 24.56
CA GLU A 181 9.94 8.46 24.26
C GLU A 181 10.97 9.46 24.76
N ARG A 182 10.73 10.78 24.61
CA ARG A 182 11.59 11.82 25.20
C ARG A 182 11.61 11.75 26.73
N LYS A 183 10.45 11.53 27.36
CA LYS A 183 10.35 11.33 28.82
C LYS A 183 11.11 10.08 29.25
N SER A 184 10.96 8.96 28.53
CA SER A 184 11.67 7.71 28.78
C SER A 184 13.19 7.83 28.65
N LYS A 185 13.67 8.51 27.60
CA LYS A 185 15.11 8.80 27.38
C LYS A 185 15.67 9.73 28.46
N ASN A 186 14.92 10.76 28.88
CA ASN A 186 15.32 11.63 30.00
C ASN A 186 15.36 10.90 31.34
N THR A 187 14.44 9.97 31.62
CA THR A 187 14.50 9.11 32.82
C THR A 187 15.69 8.17 32.80
N ARG A 188 16.02 7.55 31.65
CA ARG A 188 17.22 6.71 31.50
C ARG A 188 18.51 7.52 31.65
N GLY A 189 18.56 8.74 31.08
CA GLY A 189 19.69 9.65 31.25
C GLY A 189 19.90 10.08 32.71
N ARG A 190 18.82 10.34 33.46
CA ARG A 190 18.89 10.64 34.91
C ARG A 190 19.28 9.43 35.75
N GLN A 191 18.83 8.22 35.41
CA GLN A 191 19.23 6.99 36.09
C GLN A 191 20.72 6.67 35.87
N ASN A 192 21.22 6.83 34.64
CA ASN A 192 22.64 6.64 34.33
C ASN A 192 23.53 7.72 34.98
N ALA A 193 23.08 8.98 35.02
CA ALA A 193 23.81 10.04 35.72
C ALA A 193 23.90 9.80 37.24
N ARG A 194 22.82 9.28 37.85
CA ARG A 194 22.80 8.89 39.27
C ARG A 194 23.68 7.66 39.56
N ALA A 195 23.77 6.70 38.65
CA ALA A 195 24.66 5.56 38.76
C ALA A 195 26.14 5.96 38.65
N CYS A 196 26.49 6.88 37.75
CA CYS A 196 27.87 7.39 37.62
C CYS A 196 28.30 8.27 38.81
N SER A 197 27.38 9.00 39.47
CA SER A 197 27.70 9.75 40.69
C SER A 197 27.96 8.88 41.91
N PHE A 198 27.48 7.62 41.92
CA PHE A 198 27.69 6.69 43.02
C PHE A 198 29.08 6.01 43.02
N PHE A 199 29.80 6.05 41.90
CA PHE A 199 31.14 5.45 41.75
C PHE A 199 32.29 6.45 41.91
N ARG A 200 32.02 7.71 42.26
CA ARG A 200 33.06 8.77 42.37
C ARG A 200 33.49 9.13 43.80
N HIS A 201 32.97 8.43 44.82
CA HIS A 201 33.43 8.56 46.21
C HIS A 201 33.61 7.18 46.83
N LYS A 202 34.77 6.57 46.57
CA LYS A 202 35.47 5.67 47.49
C LYS A 202 36.96 5.91 47.33
#